data_AF-A0A8B7NGB9-F1
#
_entry.id   AF-A0A8B7NGB9-F1
#
_cell.length_a   1.000
_cell.length_b   1.000
_cell.length_c   1.000
_cell.angle_alpha   90.00
_cell.angle_beta   90.00
_cell.angle_gamma   90.00
#
_symmetry.space_group_name_H-M   'P 1'
#
loop_
_entity.id
_entity.type
_entity.pdbx_description
1 polymer ?
#
loop_
_entity_poly.entity_id
_entity_poly.type
_entity_poly.pdbx_seq_one_letter_code
_entity_poly.pdbx_strand_id
1 'polypeptide(L)'
;MRFLHALLGLSVLAFFVTTAGSVVCESGSKWYDGCNLCTCVNRSAACSHVQCAPGNLRGKPWCANGSKWMPDGCNWCSCYNKIARCSRKLCPLGG
;
A
#
# COMPACT_ATOMS: atom_id res chain seq x y z
N MET A 1 -34.54 41.17 32.17
CA MET A 1 -33.07 41.26 32.31
C MET A 1 -32.41 40.38 31.24
N ARG A 2 -32.46 40.75 29.96
CA ARG A 2 -31.30 41.28 29.21
C ARG A 2 -29.94 40.99 29.88
N PHE A 3 -29.31 39.88 29.53
CA PHE A 3 -27.85 39.75 29.57
C PHE A 3 -27.34 39.21 28.24
N LEU A 4 -27.04 40.16 27.36
CA LEU A 4 -26.12 40.03 26.23
C LEU A 4 -24.78 39.53 26.80
N HIS A 5 -24.28 38.37 26.37
CA HIS A 5 -22.84 38.06 26.37
C HIS A 5 -22.49 37.48 25.01
N ALA A 6 -22.14 38.40 24.11
CA ALA A 6 -21.39 38.10 22.91
C ALA A 6 -19.99 37.64 23.30
N LEU A 7 -19.70 36.36 23.15
CA LEU A 7 -18.33 35.85 23.06
C LEU A 7 -18.32 34.70 22.05
N LEU A 8 -18.12 35.11 20.79
CA LEU A 8 -17.12 34.58 19.86
C LEU A 8 -17.00 33.05 19.80
N GLY A 9 -17.33 32.53 18.62
CA GLY A 9 -17.27 31.12 18.29
C GLY A 9 -15.99 30.47 18.76
N LEU A 10 -16.14 29.42 19.58
CA LEU A 10 -15.14 28.39 19.68
C LEU A 10 -15.06 27.74 18.30
N SER A 11 -14.21 28.35 17.47
CA SER A 11 -13.58 27.74 16.32
C SER A 11 -13.13 26.35 16.74
N VAL A 12 -13.91 25.35 16.31
CA VAL A 12 -13.47 23.97 16.25
C VAL A 12 -12.39 23.95 15.17
N LEU A 13 -11.21 24.46 15.50
CA LEU A 13 -9.97 24.02 14.86
C LEU A 13 -9.79 22.59 15.35
N ALA A 14 -10.59 21.68 14.79
CA ALA A 14 -10.17 20.33 14.58
C ALA A 14 -8.91 20.47 13.73
N PHE A 15 -7.77 20.57 14.42
CA PHE A 15 -6.48 20.27 13.84
C PHE A 15 -6.63 18.83 13.38
N PHE A 16 -7.07 18.65 12.14
CA PHE A 16 -6.85 17.43 11.40
C PHE A 16 -5.33 17.35 11.31
N VAL A 17 -4.71 16.77 12.34
CA VAL A 17 -3.35 16.28 12.24
C VAL A 17 -3.47 15.15 11.24
N THR A 18 -3.31 15.51 9.97
CA THR A 18 -3.10 14.56 8.89
C THR A 18 -1.74 13.95 9.22
N THR A 19 -1.74 12.89 10.02
CA THR A 19 -0.57 12.02 10.13
C THR A 19 -0.37 11.47 8.73
N ALA A 20 0.52 12.13 7.96
CA ALA A 20 1.11 11.51 6.79
C ALA A 20 1.68 10.20 7.31
N GLY A 21 0.99 9.10 7.02
CA GLY A 21 1.27 7.80 7.62
C GLY A 21 2.69 7.40 7.29
N SER A 22 3.63 7.67 8.18
CA SER A 22 4.93 7.02 8.14
C SER A 22 4.61 5.54 8.32
N VAL A 23 4.80 4.73 7.27
CA VAL A 23 4.70 3.29 7.37
C VAL A 23 5.76 2.87 8.38
N VAL A 24 5.36 2.71 9.65
CA VAL A 24 6.24 2.19 10.68
C VAL A 24 6.35 0.70 10.42
N CYS A 25 7.38 0.33 9.66
CA CYS A 25 7.69 -1.06 9.37
C CYS A 25 8.64 -1.62 10.45
N GLU A 26 8.65 -2.95 10.60
CA GLU A 26 9.62 -3.65 11.44
C GLU A 26 10.95 -3.75 10.70
N SER A 27 12.06 -3.28 11.29
CA SER A 27 13.39 -3.32 10.66
C SER A 27 13.74 -4.72 10.16
N GLY A 28 14.18 -4.81 8.91
CA GLY A 28 14.49 -6.09 8.24
C GLY A 28 13.30 -6.78 7.57
N SER A 29 12.06 -6.36 7.84
CA SER A 29 10.89 -6.84 7.10
C SER A 29 11.01 -6.49 5.61
N LYS A 30 10.48 -7.37 4.76
CA LYS A 30 10.46 -7.20 3.30
C LYS A 30 9.04 -7.41 2.79
N TRP A 31 8.61 -6.53 1.89
CA TRP A 31 7.29 -6.62 1.27
C TRP A 31 7.34 -6.11 -0.15
N TYR A 32 6.27 -6.37 -0.89
CA TYR A 32 6.09 -5.86 -2.24
C TYR A 32 4.96 -4.84 -2.20
N ASP A 33 5.19 -3.62 -2.70
CA ASP A 33 4.19 -2.55 -2.72
C ASP A 33 3.20 -2.66 -3.90
N GLY A 34 3.31 -3.73 -4.69
CA GLY A 34 2.58 -3.91 -5.95
C GLY A 34 3.47 -3.76 -7.19
N CYS A 35 4.70 -3.24 -7.04
CA CYS A 35 5.65 -3.05 -8.12
C CYS A 35 7.12 -3.18 -7.70
N ASN A 36 7.44 -2.65 -6.52
CA ASN A 36 8.77 -2.55 -5.97
C ASN A 36 8.92 -3.47 -4.78
N LEU A 37 10.10 -4.07 -4.67
CA LEU A 37 10.51 -4.76 -3.47
C LEU A 37 10.99 -3.71 -2.46
N CYS A 38 10.33 -3.68 -1.32
CA CYS A 38 10.65 -2.81 -0.20
C CYS A 38 11.29 -3.60 0.92
N THR A 39 12.26 -2.98 1.59
CA THR A 39 12.83 -3.45 2.85
C THR A 39 12.70 -2.36 3.89
N CYS A 40 12.39 -2.73 5.11
CA CYS A 40 12.38 -1.78 6.21
C CYS A 40 13.80 -1.54 6.71
N VAL A 41 14.25 -0.30 6.66
CA VAL A 41 15.53 0.14 7.22
C VAL A 41 15.22 1.29 8.17
N ASN A 42 15.58 1.15 9.45
CA ASN A 42 15.35 2.17 10.47
C ASN A 42 13.90 2.69 10.50
N ARG A 43 12.93 1.76 10.53
CA ARG A 43 11.47 2.04 10.51
C ARG A 43 10.98 2.81 9.26
N SER A 44 11.79 2.87 8.21
CA SER A 44 11.46 3.52 6.95
C SER A 44 11.51 2.53 5.80
N ALA A 45 10.60 2.70 4.84
CA ALA A 45 10.56 1.88 3.64
C ALA A 45 11.67 2.29 2.66
N ALA A 46 12.56 1.36 2.30
CA ALA A 46 13.51 1.48 1.21
C ALA A 46 13.09 0.53 0.08
N CYS A 47 12.60 1.08 -1.02
CA CYS A 47 12.05 0.30 -2.14
C CYS A 47 12.95 0.37 -3.37
N SER A 48 12.91 -0.66 -4.21
CA SER A 48 13.41 -0.54 -5.59
C SER A 48 12.61 0.55 -6.33
N HIS A 49 13.17 1.11 -7.40
CA HIS A 49 12.50 2.10 -8.25
C HIS A 49 12.32 1.54 -9.65
N VAL A 50 11.56 0.44 -9.77
CA VAL A 50 11.21 -0.14 -11.06
C VAL A 50 10.05 0.66 -11.64
N GLN A 51 10.05 0.87 -12.96
CA GLN A 51 8.99 1.62 -13.60
C GLN A 51 7.70 0.77 -13.64
N CYS A 52 6.72 1.18 -12.84
CA CYS A 52 5.44 0.50 -12.68
C CYS A 52 4.50 0.86 -13.84
N ALA A 53 4.49 0.06 -14.90
CA ALA A 53 3.49 0.21 -15.96
C ALA A 53 2.28 -0.70 -15.71
N PRO A 54 1.04 -0.26 -16.03
CA PRO A 54 -0.13 -1.13 -16.00
C PRO A 54 0.11 -2.40 -16.84
N GLY A 55 -0.11 -3.57 -16.25
CA GLY A 55 0.14 -4.86 -16.92
C GLY A 55 1.60 -5.33 -16.90
N ASN A 56 2.52 -4.56 -16.31
CA ASN A 56 3.94 -4.90 -16.21
C ASN A 56 4.30 -5.37 -14.78
N LEU A 57 3.50 -6.29 -14.22
CA LEU A 57 3.84 -7.10 -13.03
C LEU A 57 5.02 -8.07 -13.30
N ARG A 58 5.84 -7.80 -14.32
CA ARG A 58 7.00 -8.61 -14.71
C ARG A 58 8.19 -8.44 -13.77
N GLY A 59 8.10 -7.51 -12.81
CA GLY A 59 8.95 -7.46 -11.62
C GLY A 59 8.60 -8.61 -10.67
N LYS A 60 9.12 -9.80 -10.98
CA LYS A 60 8.97 -11.06 -10.24
C LYS A 60 8.91 -10.84 -8.70
N PRO A 61 7.74 -11.02 -8.03
CA PRO A 61 7.66 -10.87 -6.58
C PRO A 61 8.39 -12.03 -5.89
N TRP A 62 9.21 -11.71 -4.89
CA TRP A 62 9.70 -12.66 -3.91
C TRP A 62 8.55 -13.06 -2.98
N CYS A 63 7.65 -13.90 -3.48
CA CYS A 63 6.49 -14.39 -2.75
C CYS A 63 6.88 -15.51 -1.75
N ALA A 64 6.05 -15.77 -0.74
CA ALA A 64 6.24 -16.92 0.15
C ALA A 64 5.83 -18.20 -0.59
N ASN A 65 6.68 -19.23 -0.63
CA ASN A 65 6.40 -20.43 -1.42
C ASN A 65 5.07 -21.06 -0.96
N GLY A 66 4.18 -21.38 -1.91
CA GLY A 66 2.84 -21.88 -1.62
C GLY A 66 1.77 -20.80 -1.37
N SER A 67 2.14 -19.51 -1.27
CA SER A 67 1.15 -18.43 -1.14
C SER A 67 0.28 -18.32 -2.40
N LYS A 68 -0.98 -17.92 -2.22
CA LYS A 68 -1.96 -17.66 -3.29
C LYS A 68 -2.62 -16.31 -3.05
N TRP A 69 -2.80 -15.51 -4.11
CA TRP A 69 -3.41 -14.18 -4.02
C TRP A 69 -4.02 -13.77 -5.37
N MET A 70 -4.82 -12.71 -5.37
CA MET A 70 -5.50 -12.18 -6.56
C MET A 70 -5.37 -10.64 -6.57
N PRO A 71 -4.30 -10.08 -7.18
CA PRO A 71 -3.91 -8.68 -7.00
C PRO A 71 -4.79 -7.69 -7.76
N ASP A 72 -5.51 -8.15 -8.78
CA ASP A 72 -6.34 -7.37 -9.69
C ASP A 72 -7.83 -7.78 -9.62
N GLY A 73 -8.22 -8.50 -8.56
CA GLY A 73 -9.58 -9.02 -8.39
C GLY A 73 -10.01 -10.08 -9.42
N CYS A 74 -9.10 -10.56 -10.29
CA CYS A 74 -9.46 -11.33 -11.49
C CYS A 74 -8.50 -12.49 -11.79
N ASN A 75 -7.19 -12.24 -11.79
CA ASN A 75 -6.15 -13.22 -12.05
C ASN A 75 -5.63 -13.83 -10.75
N TRP A 76 -5.71 -15.15 -10.67
CA TRP A 76 -5.10 -15.89 -9.58
C TRP A 76 -3.60 -16.01 -9.78
N CYS A 77 -2.86 -15.66 -8.74
CA CYS A 77 -1.43 -15.85 -8.63
C CYS A 77 -1.11 -16.90 -7.55
N SER A 78 -0.09 -17.70 -7.81
CA SER A 78 0.53 -18.58 -6.82
C SER A 78 2.05 -18.42 -6.81
N CYS A 79 2.66 -18.70 -5.67
CA CYS A 79 4.10 -18.65 -5.52
C CYS A 79 4.73 -20.04 -5.65
N TYR A 80 5.68 -20.16 -6.56
CA TYR A 80 6.53 -21.34 -6.69
C TYR A 80 7.99 -20.94 -6.86
N ASN A 81 8.89 -21.46 -6.01
CA ASN A 81 10.32 -21.12 -6.02
C ASN A 81 10.58 -19.60 -5.98
N LYS A 82 9.82 -18.87 -5.14
CA LYS A 82 9.91 -17.41 -5.00
C LYS A 82 9.58 -16.65 -6.30
N ILE A 83 8.80 -17.28 -7.17
CA ILE A 83 8.35 -16.72 -8.44
C ILE A 83 6.83 -16.75 -8.44
N ALA A 84 6.22 -15.58 -8.64
CA ALA A 84 4.79 -15.51 -8.91
C ALA A 84 4.47 -16.10 -10.28
N ARG A 85 3.47 -16.97 -10.31
CA ARG A 85 2.84 -17.50 -11.51
C ARG A 85 1.36 -17.15 -11.47
N CYS A 86 0.93 -16.32 -12.42
CA CYS A 86 -0.43 -15.82 -12.47
C CYS A 86 -1.15 -16.32 -13.73
N SER A 87 -2.47 -16.51 -13.63
CA SER A 87 -3.33 -16.65 -14.80
C SER A 87 -3.31 -15.39 -15.65
N ARG A 88 -3.75 -15.50 -16.91
CA ARG A 88 -3.82 -14.39 -17.87
C ARG A 88 -5.21 -14.30 -18.48
N LYS A 89 -6.18 -13.90 -17.67
CA LYS A 89 -7.54 -13.57 -18.10
C LYS A 89 -7.59 -12.09 -18.49
N LEU A 90 -8.48 -11.78 -19.43
CA LEU A 90 -8.90 -10.40 -19.66
C LEU A 90 -9.78 -9.97 -18.49
N CYS A 91 -9.34 -8.95 -17.75
CA CYS A 91 -10.03 -8.48 -16.56
C CYS A 91 -10.89 -7.25 -16.88
N PRO A 92 -12.06 -7.11 -16.23
CA PRO A 92 -12.85 -5.89 -16.29
C PRO A 92 -12.04 -4.69 -15.77
N LEU A 93 -12.31 -3.50 -16.28
CA LEU A 93 -11.69 -2.28 -15.79
C LEU A 93 -12.18 -2.00 -14.36
N GLY A 94 -11.27 -2.04 -13.38
CA GLY A 94 -11.53 -1.62 -11.99
C GLY A 94 -11.46 -2.70 -10.91
N GLY A 95 -10.57 -3.69 -11.06
CA GLY A 95 -10.26 -4.67 -10.00
C GLY A 95 -9.64 -4.05 -8.76
#